data_AF-B1G9J6-F1
#
_entry.id   AF-B1G9J6-F1
#
_cell.length_a   1.000
_cell.length_b   1.000
_cell.length_c   1.000
_cell.angle_alpha   90.00
_cell.angle_beta   90.00
_cell.angle_gamma   90.00
#
_symmetry.space_group_name_H-M   'P 1'
#
loop_
_entity.id
_entity.type
_entity.pdbx_description
1 polymer ?
#
loop_
_entity_poly.entity_id
_entity_poly.type
_entity_poly.pdbx_seq_one_letter_code
_entity_poly.pdbx_strand_id
1 'polypeptide(L)'
;MNNLDMAERVSRHALFKELVTRRARLVRSLMSVGLVAYFILIALVAFRPQILRMPVERGGATTVGVVMAVAILALGWIITWIYVRRANSTFDRLSVHLLEEVAR
;
A
#
# COMPACT_ATOMS: atom_id res chain seq x y z
N MET A 1 20.41 -13.68 -30.42
CA MET A 1 19.26 -14.04 -29.55
C MET A 1 18.69 -12.73 -29.02
N ASN A 2 17.54 -12.27 -29.51
CA ASN A 2 17.03 -10.93 -29.22
C ASN A 2 16.36 -10.89 -27.84
N ASN A 3 16.60 -9.82 -27.06
CA ASN A 3 16.06 -9.63 -25.70
C ASN A 3 14.52 -9.79 -25.61
N LEU A 4 13.81 -9.56 -26.73
CA LEU A 4 12.37 -9.73 -26.85
C LEU A 4 11.91 -11.19 -26.65
N ASP A 5 12.72 -12.15 -27.11
CA ASP A 5 12.39 -13.59 -27.09
C ASP A 5 12.54 -14.17 -25.67
N MET A 6 13.48 -13.62 -24.89
CA MET A 6 13.63 -13.93 -23.46
C MET A 6 12.51 -13.30 -22.63
N ALA A 7 12.14 -12.04 -22.90
CA ALA A 7 11.02 -11.38 -22.23
C ALA A 7 9.69 -12.11 -22.48
N GLU A 8 9.46 -12.58 -23.70
CA GLU A 8 8.25 -13.32 -24.06
C GLU A 8 8.18 -14.69 -23.38
N ARG A 9 9.30 -15.44 -23.34
CA ARG A 9 9.40 -16.71 -22.59
C ARG A 9 9.18 -16.55 -21.08
N VAL A 10 9.72 -15.49 -20.48
CA VAL A 10 9.51 -15.18 -19.05
C VAL A 10 8.06 -14.79 -18.77
N SER A 11 7.42 -14.03 -19.67
CA SER A 11 6.01 -13.64 -19.52
C SER A 11 5.02 -14.82 -19.64
N ARG A 12 5.38 -15.87 -20.40
CA ARG A 12 4.57 -17.08 -20.57
C ARG A 12 4.76 -18.10 -19.45
N HIS A 13 5.78 -17.97 -18.61
CA HIS A 13 5.99 -18.85 -17.47
C HIS A 13 4.91 -18.64 -16.41
N ALA A 14 4.25 -19.73 -15.98
CA ALA A 14 3.14 -19.72 -15.02
C ALA A 14 3.50 -18.99 -13.69
N LEU A 15 4.76 -19.05 -13.27
CA LEU A 15 5.30 -18.33 -12.13
C LEU A 15 5.19 -16.80 -12.26
N PHE A 16 5.47 -16.23 -13.43
CA PHE A 16 5.37 -14.80 -13.65
C PHE A 16 3.91 -14.31 -13.58
N LYS A 17 2.99 -15.10 -14.16
CA LYS A 17 1.55 -14.81 -14.13
C LYS A 17 0.99 -14.89 -12.70
N GLU A 18 1.46 -15.84 -11.88
CA GLU A 18 1.09 -15.95 -10.47
C GLU A 18 1.62 -14.78 -9.63
N LEU A 19 2.87 -14.36 -9.86
CA LEU A 19 3.48 -13.21 -9.20
C LEU A 19 2.74 -11.90 -9.53
N VAL A 20 2.42 -11.69 -10.81
CA VAL A 20 1.65 -10.51 -11.27
C VAL A 20 0.26 -10.49 -10.65
N THR A 21 -0.45 -11.63 -10.59
CA THR A 21 -1.80 -11.67 -9.99
C THR A 21 -1.78 -11.47 -8.47
N ARG A 22 -0.78 -12.04 -7.76
CA ARG A 22 -0.60 -11.80 -6.31
C ARG A 22 -0.29 -10.33 -6.02
N ARG A 23 0.60 -9.71 -6.80
CA ARG A 23 0.93 -8.27 -6.70
C ARG A 23 -0.29 -7.39 -7.02
N ALA A 24 -1.04 -7.72 -8.06
CA ALA A 24 -2.23 -6.96 -8.46
C ALA A 24 -3.36 -7.04 -7.41
N ARG A 25 -3.54 -8.17 -6.73
CA ARG A 25 -4.51 -8.29 -5.63
C ARG A 25 -4.12 -7.43 -4.43
N LEU A 26 -2.84 -7.41 -4.10
CA LEU A 26 -2.27 -6.56 -3.05
C LEU A 26 -2.47 -5.08 -3.36
N VAL A 27 -1.97 -4.63 -4.51
CA VAL A 27 -2.05 -3.22 -4.90
C VAL A 27 -3.52 -2.77 -4.94
N ARG A 28 -4.43 -3.59 -5.47
CA ARG A 28 -5.87 -3.28 -5.42
C ARG A 28 -6.39 -3.12 -4.00
N SER A 29 -6.05 -4.02 -3.08
CA SER A 29 -6.51 -3.91 -1.69
C SER A 29 -5.99 -2.65 -0.98
N LEU A 30 -4.71 -2.32 -1.15
CA LEU A 30 -4.11 -1.12 -0.56
C LEU A 30 -4.68 0.15 -1.19
N MET A 31 -4.88 0.15 -2.51
CA MET A 31 -5.51 1.24 -3.24
C MET A 31 -6.94 1.47 -2.77
N SER A 32 -7.74 0.42 -2.56
CA SER A 32 -9.10 0.55 -2.04
C SER A 32 -9.13 1.19 -0.65
N VAL A 33 -8.21 0.85 0.25
CA VAL A 33 -8.13 1.47 1.58
C VAL A 33 -7.84 2.96 1.48
N GLY A 34 -6.84 3.35 0.67
CA GLY A 34 -6.52 4.76 0.45
C GLY A 34 -7.68 5.53 -0.19
N LEU A 35 -8.37 4.91 -1.14
CA LEU A 35 -9.52 5.50 -1.82
C LEU A 35 -10.70 5.73 -0.86
N VAL A 36 -11.00 4.77 0.01
CA VAL A 36 -12.04 4.91 1.04
C VAL A 36 -11.68 6.04 2.00
N ALA A 37 -10.45 6.10 2.49
CA ALA A 37 -10.01 7.18 3.37
C ALA A 37 -10.14 8.57 2.70
N TYR A 38 -9.78 8.67 1.42
CA TYR A 38 -9.90 9.88 0.64
C TYR A 38 -11.37 10.32 0.45
N PHE A 39 -12.27 9.40 0.09
CA PHE A 39 -13.69 9.73 -0.05
C PHE A 39 -14.34 10.12 1.29
N ILE A 40 -13.96 9.47 2.40
CA ILE A 40 -14.42 9.87 3.74
C ILE A 40 -13.99 11.31 4.05
N LEU A 41 -12.73 11.66 3.77
CA LEU A 41 -12.25 13.03 3.95
C LEU A 41 -13.05 14.03 3.11
N ILE A 42 -13.21 13.77 1.81
CA ILE A 42 -13.99 14.64 0.91
C ILE A 42 -15.43 14.79 1.40
N ALA A 43 -16.08 13.69 1.74
CA ALA A 43 -17.45 13.71 2.23
C ALA A 43 -17.56 14.56 3.52
N LEU A 44 -16.61 14.41 4.44
CA LEU A 44 -16.59 15.19 5.67
C LEU A 44 -16.41 16.70 5.39
N VAL A 45 -15.49 17.05 4.48
CA VAL A 45 -15.26 18.44 4.04
C VAL A 45 -16.50 19.01 3.37
N ALA A 46 -17.18 18.24 2.52
CA ALA A 46 -18.32 18.70 1.74
C ALA A 46 -19.61 18.82 2.58
N PHE A 47 -19.93 17.83 3.40
CA PHE A 47 -21.21 17.76 4.10
C PHE A 47 -21.16 18.32 5.53
N ARG A 48 -20.00 18.27 6.20
CA ARG A 48 -19.85 18.64 7.63
C ARG A 48 -18.52 19.36 7.92
N PRO A 49 -18.21 20.48 7.24
CA PRO A 49 -16.96 21.21 7.45
C PRO A 49 -16.83 21.79 8.87
N GLN A 50 -17.94 21.92 9.62
CA GLN A 50 -17.92 22.39 11.00
C GLN A 50 -17.15 21.43 11.91
N ILE A 51 -17.23 20.12 11.66
CA ILE A 51 -16.54 19.10 12.46
C ILE A 51 -15.03 19.32 12.39
N LEU A 52 -14.49 19.62 11.21
CA LEU A 52 -13.07 19.87 11.01
C LEU A 52 -12.56 21.11 11.75
N ARG A 53 -13.45 22.08 12.02
CA ARG A 53 -13.13 23.33 12.73
C ARG A 53 -13.32 23.23 14.24
N MET A 54 -13.94 22.16 14.74
CA MET A 54 -14.14 21.98 16.17
C MET A 54 -12.78 21.86 16.87
N PRO A 55 -12.51 22.67 17.91
CA PRO A 55 -11.33 22.49 18.73
C PRO A 55 -11.46 21.19 19.54
N VAL A 56 -10.37 20.44 19.64
CA VAL A 56 -10.34 19.17 20.39
C VAL A 56 -10.38 19.43 21.89
N GLU A 57 -9.74 20.51 22.33
CA GLU A 57 -9.73 20.96 23.72
C GLU A 57 -10.28 22.40 23.80
N ARG A 58 -11.00 22.73 24.88
CA ARG A 58 -11.56 24.08 25.06
C ARG A 58 -10.43 25.10 25.19
N GLY A 59 -10.35 26.03 24.24
CA GLY A 59 -9.30 27.06 24.18
C GLY A 59 -8.00 26.60 23.52
N GLY A 60 -7.92 25.36 23.04
CA GLY A 60 -6.76 24.84 22.32
C GLY A 60 -6.74 25.25 20.84
N ALA A 61 -5.54 25.37 20.27
CA ALA A 61 -5.36 25.66 18.84
C ALA A 61 -5.56 24.43 17.93
N THR A 62 -5.55 23.22 18.50
CA THR A 62 -5.70 21.96 17.76
C THR A 62 -7.15 21.68 17.42
N THR A 63 -7.46 21.57 16.13
CA THR A 63 -8.80 21.20 15.66
C THR A 63 -8.88 19.71 15.33
N VAL A 64 -10.11 19.17 15.31
CA VAL A 64 -10.38 17.81 14.86
C VAL A 64 -9.84 17.58 13.44
N GLY A 65 -9.85 18.60 12.58
CA GLY A 65 -9.24 18.55 11.25
C GLY A 65 -7.74 18.26 11.27
N VAL A 66 -7.00 18.87 12.21
CA VAL A 66 -5.56 18.61 12.38
C VAL A 66 -5.32 17.17 12.82
N VAL A 67 -6.09 16.68 13.79
CA VAL A 67 -5.99 15.28 14.26
C VAL A 67 -6.29 14.30 13.13
N MET A 68 -7.34 14.55 12.35
CA MET A 68 -7.69 13.75 11.18
C MET A 68 -6.59 13.75 10.12
N ALA A 69 -5.96 14.90 9.84
CA ALA A 69 -4.85 14.98 8.90
C ALA A 69 -3.66 14.12 9.35
N VAL A 70 -3.29 14.19 10.63
CA VAL A 70 -2.23 13.35 11.21
C VAL A 70 -2.59 11.86 11.11
N ALA A 71 -3.85 11.50 11.40
CA ALA A 71 -4.31 10.12 11.28
C ALA A 71 -4.21 9.59 9.84
N ILE A 72 -4.55 10.40 8.84
CA ILE A 72 -4.43 10.04 7.42
C ILE A 72 -2.96 9.90 7.00
N LEU A 73 -2.08 10.78 7.48
CA LEU A 73 -0.63 10.65 7.24
C LEU A 73 -0.09 9.35 7.84
N ALA A 74 -0.45 9.03 9.08
CA ALA A 74 -0.08 7.79 9.74
C ALA A 74 -0.60 6.57 8.97
N LEU A 75 -1.85 6.62 8.49
CA LEU A 75 -2.42 5.58 7.62
C LEU A 75 -1.59 5.39 6.34
N GLY A 76 -1.14 6.47 5.71
CA GLY A 76 -0.25 6.43 4.55
C GLY A 76 1.07 5.70 4.82
N TRP A 77 1.70 5.96 5.97
CA TRP A 77 2.88 5.21 6.40
C TRP A 77 2.59 3.74 6.68
N ILE A 78 1.45 3.42 7.31
CA ILE A 78 1.04 2.03 7.55
C ILE A 78 0.84 1.28 6.24
N ILE A 79 0.14 1.88 5.28
CA ILE A 79 -0.07 1.31 3.94
C ILE A 79 1.27 1.08 3.25
N THR A 80 2.17 2.07 3.29
CA THR A 80 3.53 1.96 2.73
C THR A 80 4.33 0.84 3.40
N TRP A 81 4.30 0.74 4.74
CA TRP A 81 4.98 -0.30 5.49
C TRP A 81 4.46 -1.71 5.15
N ILE A 82 3.13 -1.87 5.10
CA ILE A 82 2.49 -3.14 4.68
C ILE A 82 2.91 -3.50 3.25
N TYR A 83 2.91 -2.52 2.34
CA TYR A 83 3.34 -2.70 0.97
C TYR A 83 4.79 -3.20 0.90
N VAL A 84 5.72 -2.50 1.56
CA VAL A 84 7.16 -2.82 1.55
C VAL A 84 7.42 -4.19 2.17
N ARG A 85 6.84 -4.48 3.35
CA ARG A 85 7.01 -5.78 4.02
C ARG A 85 6.54 -6.92 3.13
N ARG A 86 5.43 -6.73 2.41
CA ARG A 86 4.85 -7.76 1.56
C ARG A 86 5.57 -7.91 0.22
N ALA A 87 6.10 -6.81 -0.33
CA ALA A 87 7.02 -6.86 -1.47
C ALA A 87 8.30 -7.63 -1.09
N ASN A 88 8.88 -7.36 0.09
CA ASN A 88 10.06 -8.08 0.59
C ASN A 88 9.79 -9.56 0.86
N SER A 89 8.59 -9.94 1.33
CA SER A 89 8.24 -11.36 1.51
C SER A 89 8.26 -12.19 0.21
N THR A 90 8.20 -11.52 -0.95
CA THR A 90 8.34 -12.17 -2.27
C THR A 90 9.82 -12.47 -2.56
N PHE A 91 10.74 -11.64 -2.08
CA PHE A 91 12.19 -11.85 -2.19
C PHE A 91 12.70 -12.91 -1.21
N ASP A 92 12.24 -12.92 0.04
CA ASP A 92 12.65 -13.95 1.03
C ASP A 92 12.36 -15.38 0.55
N ARG A 93 11.25 -15.59 -0.18
CA ARG A 93 10.91 -16.89 -0.77
C ARG A 93 11.92 -17.37 -1.82
N LEU A 94 12.61 -16.45 -2.48
CA LEU A 94 13.65 -16.75 -3.46
C LEU A 94 15.01 -16.96 -2.77
N SER A 95 15.27 -16.20 -1.70
CA SER A 95 16.50 -16.27 -0.91
C SER A 95 16.66 -17.59 -0.15
N VAL A 96 15.56 -18.15 0.39
CA VAL A 96 15.61 -19.44 1.13
C VAL A 96 16.04 -20.59 0.23
N HIS A 97 15.53 -20.67 -1.00
CA HIS A 97 15.94 -21.73 -1.94
C HIS A 97 17.39 -21.57 -2.42
N LEU A 98 17.84 -20.33 -2.66
CA LEU A 98 19.22 -20.09 -3.09
C LEU A 98 20.25 -20.42 -1.98
N LEU A 99 19.92 -20.18 -0.71
CA LEU A 99 20.80 -20.54 0.40
C LEU A 99 20.88 -22.06 0.63
N GLU A 100 19.79 -22.80 0.43
CA GLU A 100 19.82 -24.28 0.50
C GLU A 100 20.60 -24.91 -0.65
N GLU A 101 20.61 -24.29 -1.83
CA GLU A 101 21.24 -24.83 -3.03
C GLU A 101 22.74 -24.51 -3.13
N VAL A 102 23.19 -23.41 -2.53
CA VAL A 102 24.62 -23.03 -2.42
C VAL A 102 25.31 -23.65 -1.19
N ALA A 103 24.53 -24.07 -0.18
CA ALA A 103 25.06 -24.78 0.99
C ALA A 103 25.30 -26.29 0.76
N ARG A 104 25.15 -26.76 -0.49
CA ARG A 104 25.33 -28.17 -0.88
C ARG A 104 26.56 -28.37 -1.76
#